data_AF-A0A7C5SZ05-F1
#
_entry.id   AF-A0A7C5SZ05-F1
#
_cell.length_a   1.000
_cell.length_b   1.000
_cell.length_c   1.000
_cell.angle_alpha   90.00
_cell.angle_beta   90.00
_cell.angle_gamma   90.00
#
_symmetry.space_group_name_H-M   'P 1'
#
loop_
_entity.id
_entity.type
_entity.pdbx_description
1 polymer ?
#
loop_
_entity_poly.entity_id
_entity_poly.type
_entity_poly.pdbx_seq_one_letter_code
_entity_poly.pdbx_strand_id
1 'polypeptide(L)'
;MKGECVLCGRATERGHPVEFSENFTSYNLLREGNCICEYCYTLVKNQEFRRRSFVLSREGVRFLSREECREVLLSPPDPPFFIYITQSGQRQGWLSAMHCVSYSKERFWVSTDFVGHFLASLRELKRMDELISVLRKAGVSKSSLRSGELSMAEYRKLFEKNLSHLWNEVREYVKTPEWEVMCYVAQ
;
A
#
# COMPACT_ATOMS: atom_id res chain seq x y z
N MET A 1 -4.25 25.55 20.09
CA MET A 1 -3.91 25.25 21.50
C MET A 1 -2.57 24.57 21.56
N LYS A 2 -1.78 24.81 22.61
CA LYS A 2 -0.54 24.07 22.84
C LYS A 2 -0.86 22.70 23.43
N GLY A 3 -0.17 21.65 23.00
CA GLY A 3 -0.44 20.31 23.50
C GLY A 3 0.33 19.21 22.77
N GLU A 4 -0.04 17.97 23.07
CA GLU A 4 0.49 16.77 22.43
C GLU A 4 -0.55 16.16 21.48
N CYS A 5 -0.09 15.78 20.28
CA CYS A 5 -0.98 15.28 19.25
C CYS A 5 -1.39 13.83 19.48
N VAL A 6 -2.69 13.56 19.56
CA VAL A 6 -3.26 12.21 19.70
C VAL A 6 -3.01 11.28 18.49
N LEU A 7 -2.42 11.77 17.40
CA LEU A 7 -2.11 10.96 16.21
C LEU A 7 -0.61 10.66 16.08
N CYS A 8 0.21 11.71 15.94
CA CYS A 8 1.65 11.53 15.78
C CYS A 8 2.43 11.51 17.10
N GLY A 9 1.80 11.88 18.23
CA GLY A 9 2.45 11.95 19.55
C GLY A 9 3.43 13.12 19.72
N ARG A 10 3.49 14.05 18.75
CA ARG A 10 4.41 15.21 18.83
C ARG A 10 3.75 16.39 19.53
N ALA A 11 4.55 17.15 20.26
CA ALA A 11 4.16 18.45 20.79
C ALA A 11 3.90 19.46 19.66
N THR A 12 2.92 20.34 19.83
CA THR A 12 2.58 21.42 18.92
C THR A 12 2.13 22.66 19.70
N GLU A 13 2.38 23.84 19.13
CA GLU A 13 1.82 25.11 19.60
C GLU A 13 0.48 25.44 18.90
N ARG A 14 0.20 24.78 17.78
CA ARG A 14 -0.94 25.03 16.87
C ARG A 14 -1.89 23.83 16.79
N GLY A 15 -2.18 23.23 17.93
CA GLY A 15 -3.13 22.12 18.06
C GLY A 15 -4.58 22.54 17.83
N HIS A 16 -5.34 21.63 17.23
CA HIS A 16 -6.79 21.67 17.06
C HIS A 16 -7.46 20.79 18.13
N PRO A 17 -8.73 21.06 18.49
CA PRO A 17 -9.52 20.18 19.36
C PRO A 17 -9.61 18.75 18.80
N VAL A 18 -9.63 17.77 19.70
CA VAL A 18 -9.82 16.36 19.35
C VAL A 18 -11.30 16.10 19.08
N GLU A 19 -11.72 16.39 17.86
CA GLU A 19 -13.09 16.19 17.40
C GLU A 19 -13.13 15.17 16.27
N PHE A 20 -13.54 13.95 16.61
CA PHE A 20 -13.83 12.90 15.64
C PHE A 20 -15.34 12.73 15.51
N SER A 21 -15.80 12.30 14.33
CA SER A 21 -17.21 11.95 14.12
C SER A 21 -17.60 10.76 14.99
N GLU A 22 -18.88 10.63 15.35
CA GLU A 22 -19.42 9.46 16.07
C GLU A 22 -19.09 8.12 15.38
N ASN A 23 -18.99 8.12 14.05
CA ASN A 23 -18.66 6.94 13.23
C ASN A 23 -17.15 6.67 13.10
N PHE A 24 -16.30 7.39 13.81
CA PHE A 24 -14.86 7.12 13.80
C PHE A 24 -14.60 5.84 14.57
N THR A 25 -13.94 4.85 13.96
CA THR A 25 -13.74 3.53 14.57
C THR A 25 -12.30 3.26 14.97
N SER A 26 -11.38 4.18 14.68
CA SER A 26 -9.94 3.99 14.89
C SER A 26 -9.44 4.65 16.18
N TYR A 27 -10.29 4.78 17.20
CA TYR A 27 -9.92 5.34 18.51
C TYR A 27 -8.77 4.55 19.17
N ASN A 28 -8.69 3.25 18.93
CA ASN A 28 -7.62 2.39 19.43
C ASN A 28 -6.23 2.68 18.82
N LEU A 29 -6.16 3.46 17.75
CA LEU A 29 -4.90 3.89 17.13
C LEU A 29 -4.42 5.24 17.65
N LEU A 30 -5.23 5.93 18.46
CA LEU A 30 -4.87 7.20 19.05
C LEU A 30 -3.83 7.00 20.16
N ARG A 31 -2.94 7.98 20.27
CA ARG A 31 -1.96 8.11 21.34
C ARG A 31 -2.53 8.96 22.46
N GLU A 32 -1.88 8.90 23.62
CA GLU A 32 -2.09 9.88 24.68
C GLU A 32 -1.78 11.28 24.15
N GLY A 33 -2.63 12.24 24.49
CA GLY A 33 -2.56 13.61 24.01
C GLY A 33 -3.86 14.36 24.21
N ASN A 34 -3.85 15.65 23.93
CA ASN A 34 -4.97 16.56 24.20
C ASN A 34 -5.36 17.42 22.98
N CYS A 35 -4.70 17.24 21.84
CA CYS A 35 -5.00 17.97 20.61
C CYS A 35 -4.68 17.15 19.35
N ILE A 36 -5.02 17.66 18.17
CA ILE A 36 -4.51 17.19 16.88
C ILE A 36 -3.59 18.29 16.32
N CYS A 37 -2.32 18.00 16.03
CA CYS A 37 -1.42 19.01 15.46
C CYS A 37 -1.86 19.45 14.07
N GLU A 38 -1.38 20.61 13.63
CA GLU A 38 -1.76 21.24 12.37
C GLU A 38 -1.55 20.30 11.16
N TYR A 39 -0.48 19.49 11.17
CA TYR A 39 -0.16 18.56 10.08
C TYR A 39 -1.11 17.36 10.05
N CYS A 40 -1.31 16.71 11.20
CA CYS A 40 -2.21 15.55 11.28
C CYS A 40 -3.66 15.97 11.05
N TYR A 41 -4.03 17.18 11.47
CA TYR A 41 -5.36 17.73 11.25
C TYR A 41 -5.66 17.91 9.75
N THR A 42 -4.69 18.41 8.97
CA THR A 42 -4.80 18.51 7.50
C THR A 42 -5.07 17.14 6.86
N LEU A 43 -4.36 16.09 7.28
CA LEU A 43 -4.52 14.73 6.76
C LEU A 43 -5.90 14.14 7.10
N VAL A 44 -6.36 14.31 8.34
CA VAL A 44 -7.65 13.77 8.79
C VAL A 44 -8.84 14.47 8.14
N LYS A 45 -8.76 15.80 7.98
CA LYS A 45 -9.86 16.57 7.38
C LYS A 45 -9.99 16.33 5.88
N ASN A 46 -8.90 16.06 5.19
CA ASN A 46 -8.94 15.76 3.75
C ASN A 46 -9.32 14.29 3.50
N GLN A 47 -10.55 14.07 3.04
CA GLN A 47 -11.09 12.74 2.77
C GLN A 47 -10.35 11.96 1.66
N GLU A 48 -9.54 12.63 0.82
CA GLU A 48 -8.75 11.94 -0.20
C GLU A 48 -7.73 10.98 0.45
N PHE A 49 -7.17 11.32 1.62
CA PHE A 49 -6.27 10.42 2.35
C PHE A 49 -6.96 9.18 2.91
N ARG A 50 -8.29 9.19 3.01
CA ARG A 50 -9.08 7.99 3.35
C ARG A 50 -9.44 7.18 2.10
N ARG A 51 -9.77 7.87 1.00
CA ARG A 51 -10.42 7.26 -0.17
C ARG A 51 -9.46 6.81 -1.25
N ARG A 52 -8.26 7.37 -1.30
CA ARG A 52 -7.32 7.17 -2.40
C ARG A 52 -5.99 6.67 -1.89
N SER A 53 -5.33 5.92 -2.77
CA SER A 53 -3.92 5.59 -2.59
C SER A 53 -3.08 6.85 -2.80
N PHE A 54 -1.97 6.98 -2.09
CA PHE A 54 -1.11 8.15 -2.20
C PHE A 54 0.34 7.84 -1.85
N VAL A 55 1.22 8.71 -2.33
CA VAL A 55 2.60 8.80 -1.90
C VAL A 55 2.87 10.19 -1.33
N LEU A 56 3.57 10.23 -0.19
CA LEU A 56 4.12 11.46 0.39
C LEU A 56 5.63 11.45 0.20
N SER A 57 6.18 12.55 -0.29
CA SER A 57 7.63 12.77 -0.41
C SER A 57 7.97 14.22 -0.05
N ARG A 58 9.23 14.62 -0.21
CA ARG A 58 9.65 16.03 -0.06
C ARG A 58 8.96 16.98 -1.06
N GLU A 59 8.47 16.46 -2.17
CA GLU A 59 7.76 17.22 -3.20
C GLU A 59 6.28 17.46 -2.84
N GLY A 60 5.78 16.76 -1.82
CA GLY A 60 4.41 16.87 -1.33
C GLY A 60 3.64 15.56 -1.45
N VAL A 61 2.32 15.68 -1.64
CA VAL A 61 1.40 14.55 -1.79
C VAL A 61 1.04 14.34 -3.24
N ARG A 62 1.06 13.08 -3.70
CA ARG A 62 0.45 12.65 -4.95
C ARG A 62 -0.56 11.54 -4.68
N PHE A 63 -1.81 11.76 -5.06
CA PHE A 63 -2.85 10.73 -5.03
C PHE A 63 -2.78 9.90 -6.32
N LEU A 64 -2.84 8.58 -6.17
CA LEU A 64 -2.49 7.62 -7.19
C LEU A 64 -3.72 6.86 -7.66
N SER A 65 -3.83 6.68 -8.97
CA SER A 65 -4.58 5.59 -9.59
C SER A 65 -3.90 4.24 -9.35
N ARG A 66 -4.56 3.14 -9.73
CA ARG A 66 -3.99 1.79 -9.60
C ARG A 66 -2.71 1.62 -10.44
N GLU A 67 -2.70 2.17 -11.64
CA GLU A 67 -1.54 2.12 -12.53
C GLU A 67 -0.38 2.93 -11.95
N GLU A 68 -0.67 4.13 -11.42
CA GLU A 68 0.35 4.94 -10.75
C GLU A 68 0.87 4.30 -9.45
N CYS A 69 0.06 3.50 -8.74
CA CYS A 69 0.58 2.71 -7.62
C CYS A 69 1.66 1.72 -8.08
N ARG A 70 1.43 1.03 -9.21
CA ARG A 70 2.43 0.14 -9.80
C ARG A 70 3.70 0.91 -10.16
N GLU A 71 3.57 2.07 -10.80
CA GLU A 71 4.71 2.91 -11.16
C GLU A 71 5.53 3.33 -9.93
N VAL A 72 4.87 3.79 -8.87
CA VAL A 72 5.53 4.19 -7.62
C VAL A 72 6.23 3.01 -6.94
N LEU A 73 5.65 1.82 -6.98
CA LEU A 73 6.28 0.62 -6.41
C LEU A 73 7.53 0.18 -7.20
N LEU A 74 7.53 0.37 -8.52
CA LEU A 74 8.65 -0.01 -9.40
C LEU A 74 9.70 1.09 -9.56
N SER A 75 9.36 2.33 -9.20
CA SER A 75 10.20 3.51 -9.26
C SER A 75 9.85 4.49 -8.12
N PRO A 76 10.22 4.16 -6.87
CA PRO A 76 9.84 4.96 -5.71
C PRO A 76 10.51 6.35 -5.72
N PRO A 77 9.93 7.35 -5.03
CA PRO A 77 10.52 8.69 -4.92
C PRO A 77 11.85 8.71 -4.18
N ASP A 78 12.56 9.85 -4.22
CA ASP A 78 13.71 10.06 -3.35
C ASP A 78 13.32 10.08 -1.87
N PRO A 79 14.09 9.41 -1.00
CA PRO A 79 13.79 9.36 0.42
C PRO A 79 13.92 10.75 1.10
N PRO A 80 13.15 10.99 2.17
CA PRO A 80 12.15 10.09 2.75
C PRO A 80 10.82 10.12 1.98
N PHE A 81 10.15 8.98 1.93
CA PHE A 81 8.81 8.87 1.36
C PHE A 81 7.91 7.90 2.15
N PHE A 82 6.61 8.01 1.96
CA PHE A 82 5.60 7.14 2.55
C PHE A 82 4.59 6.72 1.47
N ILE A 83 4.30 5.43 1.37
CA ILE A 83 3.36 4.88 0.38
C ILE A 83 2.18 4.26 1.11
N TYR A 84 0.98 4.66 0.73
CA TYR A 84 -0.25 4.04 1.19
C TYR A 84 -1.14 3.63 0.01
N ILE A 85 -1.57 2.37 0.00
CA ILE A 85 -2.45 1.80 -1.04
C ILE A 85 -3.75 1.32 -0.39
N THR A 86 -4.88 1.87 -0.83
CA THR A 86 -6.19 1.41 -0.37
C THR A 86 -6.91 0.65 -1.48
N GLN A 87 -7.55 -0.46 -1.11
CA GLN A 87 -8.42 -1.21 -2.00
C GLN A 87 -9.88 -0.71 -1.94
N SER A 88 -10.35 -0.30 -0.76
CA SER A 88 -11.77 0.01 -0.50
C SER A 88 -12.08 1.51 -0.40
N GLY A 89 -11.10 2.32 -0.03
CA GLY A 89 -11.27 3.73 0.32
C GLY A 89 -12.14 3.98 1.56
N GLN A 90 -12.50 2.92 2.31
CA GLN A 90 -13.45 3.02 3.42
C GLN A 90 -12.79 3.31 4.77
N ARG A 91 -11.50 3.00 4.92
CA ARG A 91 -10.78 3.07 6.20
C ARG A 91 -9.62 4.06 6.12
N GLN A 92 -9.31 4.73 7.24
CA GLN A 92 -8.08 5.51 7.39
C GLN A 92 -6.92 4.58 7.77
N GLY A 93 -6.63 3.58 6.94
CA GLY A 93 -5.64 2.54 7.26
C GLY A 93 -4.22 3.07 7.42
N TRP A 94 -3.91 4.26 6.90
CA TRP A 94 -2.61 4.91 7.07
C TRP A 94 -2.35 5.37 8.52
N LEU A 95 -3.38 5.48 9.38
CA LEU A 95 -3.20 5.86 10.79
C LEU A 95 -2.29 4.87 11.53
N SER A 96 -2.44 3.57 11.28
CA SER A 96 -1.56 2.55 11.87
C SER A 96 -0.17 2.49 11.21
N ALA A 97 0.02 3.22 10.12
CA ALA A 97 1.24 3.22 9.30
C ALA A 97 2.11 4.47 9.49
N MET A 98 1.76 5.41 10.38
CA MET A 98 2.46 6.70 10.50
C MET A 98 3.96 6.58 10.83
N HIS A 99 4.42 5.41 11.29
CA HIS A 99 5.82 5.11 11.57
C HIS A 99 6.56 4.47 10.39
N CYS A 100 5.85 4.05 9.33
CA CYS A 100 6.37 3.33 8.17
C CYS A 100 6.96 4.28 7.11
N VAL A 101 7.86 5.17 7.52
CA VAL A 101 8.55 6.10 6.60
C VAL A 101 9.77 5.41 5.99
N SER A 102 9.90 5.50 4.68
CA SER A 102 10.95 4.85 3.89
C SER A 102 12.14 5.77 3.67
N TYR A 103 13.34 5.23 3.85
CA TYR A 103 14.61 5.95 3.70
C TYR A 103 15.55 5.32 2.64
N SER A 104 15.08 4.33 1.89
CA SER A 104 15.81 3.66 0.81
C SER A 104 14.85 3.38 -0.35
N LYS A 105 15.37 3.36 -1.59
CA LYS A 105 14.62 2.98 -2.79
C LYS A 105 14.66 1.47 -3.04
N GLU A 106 15.63 0.78 -2.45
CA GLU A 106 15.87 -0.66 -2.60
C GLU A 106 15.02 -1.47 -1.62
N ARG A 107 14.84 -0.96 -0.40
CA ARG A 107 13.97 -1.54 0.63
C ARG A 107 13.12 -0.47 1.29
N PHE A 108 11.81 -0.59 1.17
CA PHE A 108 10.89 0.46 1.59
C PHE A 108 9.58 -0.09 2.12
N TRP A 109 8.94 0.68 2.98
CA TRP A 109 7.63 0.36 3.51
C TRP A 109 6.55 0.54 2.47
N VAL A 110 5.64 -0.44 2.41
CA VAL A 110 4.35 -0.35 1.71
C VAL A 110 3.26 -0.58 2.74
N SER A 111 2.33 0.34 2.83
CA SER A 111 1.23 0.31 3.79
C SER A 111 -0.10 0.20 3.09
N THR A 112 -0.98 -0.67 3.57
CA THR A 112 -2.27 -0.95 2.92
C THR A 112 -3.42 -1.12 3.91
N ASP A 113 -4.67 -1.01 3.44
CA ASP A 113 -5.87 -1.35 4.25
C ASP A 113 -6.33 -2.80 4.13
N PHE A 114 -5.62 -3.64 3.36
CA PHE A 114 -6.06 -5.01 3.05
C PHE A 114 -5.03 -6.11 3.38
N VAL A 115 -3.72 -5.83 3.36
CA VAL A 115 -2.67 -6.78 3.79
C VAL A 115 -1.73 -6.24 4.87
N GLY A 116 -2.01 -5.04 5.39
CA GLY A 116 -1.22 -4.39 6.43
C GLY A 116 0.00 -3.65 5.88
N HIS A 117 1.07 -3.58 6.69
CA HIS A 117 2.28 -2.81 6.42
C HIS A 117 3.48 -3.74 6.40
N PHE A 118 4.28 -3.69 5.33
CA PHE A 118 5.41 -4.59 5.13
C PHE A 118 6.58 -3.87 4.46
N LEU A 119 7.79 -4.41 4.67
CA LEU A 119 9.01 -3.89 4.06
C LEU A 119 9.29 -4.63 2.76
N ALA A 120 9.02 -3.98 1.64
CA ALA A 120 9.22 -4.54 0.31
C ALA A 120 10.67 -4.39 -0.17
N SER A 121 11.07 -5.27 -1.10
CA SER A 121 12.33 -5.19 -1.85
C SER A 121 12.03 -4.80 -3.31
N LEU A 122 12.63 -3.72 -3.81
CA LEU A 122 12.43 -3.27 -5.19
C LEU A 122 12.78 -4.36 -6.22
N ARG A 123 13.82 -5.16 -5.92
CA ARG A 123 14.23 -6.28 -6.77
C ARG A 123 13.12 -7.34 -6.86
N GLU A 124 12.52 -7.69 -5.73
CA GLU A 124 11.45 -8.69 -5.71
C GLU A 124 10.18 -8.14 -6.36
N LEU A 125 9.82 -6.87 -6.12
CA LEU A 125 8.67 -6.26 -6.78
C LEU A 125 8.81 -6.25 -8.31
N LYS A 126 10.02 -5.97 -8.84
CA LYS A 126 10.30 -6.05 -10.28
C LYS A 126 10.14 -7.47 -10.82
N ARG A 127 10.69 -8.47 -10.11
CA ARG A 127 10.55 -9.88 -10.50
C ARG A 127 9.08 -10.33 -10.49
N MET A 128 8.32 -9.95 -9.46
CA MET A 128 6.89 -10.22 -9.38
C MET A 128 6.13 -9.55 -10.52
N ASP A 129 6.44 -8.30 -10.83
CA ASP A 129 5.81 -7.57 -11.93
C ASP A 129 6.03 -8.22 -13.29
N GLU A 130 7.26 -8.62 -13.59
CA GLU A 130 7.62 -9.34 -14.81
C GLU A 130 6.86 -10.67 -14.89
N LEU A 131 6.86 -11.46 -13.81
CA LEU A 131 6.16 -12.73 -13.71
C LEU A 131 4.66 -12.57 -13.95
N ILE A 132 4.03 -11.61 -13.28
CA ILE A 132 2.61 -11.30 -13.47
C ILE A 132 2.35 -10.89 -14.92
N SER A 133 3.16 -10.00 -15.50
CA SER A 133 2.99 -9.53 -16.88
C SER A 133 3.03 -10.68 -17.88
N VAL A 134 4.00 -11.59 -17.77
CA VAL A 134 4.14 -12.75 -18.65
C VAL A 134 2.93 -13.69 -18.51
N LEU A 135 2.53 -14.02 -17.29
CA LEU A 135 1.41 -14.95 -17.04
C LEU A 135 0.06 -14.37 -17.45
N ARG A 136 -0.15 -13.06 -17.23
CA ARG A 136 -1.35 -12.35 -17.68
C ARG A 136 -1.47 -12.37 -19.21
N LYS A 137 -0.37 -12.12 -19.93
CA LYS A 137 -0.32 -12.24 -21.41
C LYS A 137 -0.54 -13.68 -21.89
N ALA A 138 -0.12 -14.67 -21.12
CA ALA A 138 -0.39 -16.08 -21.38
C ALA A 138 -1.85 -16.49 -21.12
N GLY A 139 -2.66 -15.58 -20.54
CA GLY A 139 -4.08 -15.78 -20.30
C GLY A 139 -4.43 -16.33 -18.91
N VAL A 140 -3.51 -16.23 -17.95
CA VAL A 140 -3.77 -16.54 -16.53
C VAL A 140 -4.52 -15.37 -15.88
N SER A 141 -5.57 -15.68 -15.12
CA SER A 141 -6.40 -14.71 -14.42
C SER A 141 -5.72 -14.13 -13.17
N LYS A 142 -6.10 -12.91 -12.77
CA LYS A 142 -5.65 -12.34 -11.48
C LYS A 142 -6.15 -13.15 -10.28
N SER A 143 -7.32 -13.77 -10.39
CA SER A 143 -7.84 -14.69 -9.37
C SER A 143 -6.90 -15.88 -9.17
N SER A 144 -6.43 -16.51 -10.25
CA SER A 144 -5.50 -17.63 -10.18
C SER A 144 -4.14 -17.23 -9.64
N LEU A 145 -3.62 -16.07 -10.05
CA LEU A 145 -2.38 -15.54 -9.49
C LEU A 145 -2.47 -15.33 -7.97
N ARG A 146 -3.60 -14.82 -7.46
CA ARG A 146 -3.81 -14.61 -6.02
C ARG A 146 -4.05 -15.91 -5.26
N SER A 147 -4.87 -16.82 -5.80
CA SER A 147 -5.17 -18.09 -5.13
C SER A 147 -4.01 -19.08 -5.18
N GLY A 148 -3.12 -18.97 -6.18
CA GLY A 148 -2.10 -19.97 -6.47
C GLY A 148 -2.65 -21.21 -7.18
N GLU A 149 -3.89 -21.14 -7.69
CA GLU A 149 -4.60 -22.25 -8.33
C GLU A 149 -4.93 -21.94 -9.79
N LEU A 150 -4.54 -22.85 -10.69
CA LEU A 150 -4.87 -22.76 -12.11
C LEU A 150 -6.16 -23.53 -12.40
N SER A 151 -7.00 -22.96 -13.24
CA SER A 151 -7.98 -23.76 -13.97
C SER A 151 -7.28 -24.69 -14.97
N MET A 152 -7.98 -25.77 -15.35
CA MET A 152 -7.49 -26.68 -16.40
C MET A 152 -7.21 -25.95 -17.73
N ALA A 153 -8.00 -24.93 -18.05
CA ALA A 153 -7.81 -24.11 -19.25
C ALA A 153 -6.52 -23.28 -19.19
N GLU A 154 -6.24 -22.65 -18.04
CA GLU A 154 -5.01 -21.87 -17.86
C GLU A 154 -3.77 -22.77 -17.85
N TYR A 155 -3.85 -23.94 -17.21
CA TYR A 155 -2.77 -24.92 -17.21
C TYR A 155 -2.39 -25.35 -18.63
N ARG A 156 -3.38 -25.66 -19.48
CA ARG A 156 -3.14 -26.00 -20.90
C ARG A 156 -2.44 -24.87 -21.65
N LYS A 157 -2.90 -23.62 -21.48
CA LYS A 157 -2.28 -22.44 -22.12
C LYS A 157 -0.81 -22.28 -21.73
N LEU A 158 -0.49 -22.46 -20.44
CA LEU A 158 0.90 -22.37 -19.97
C LEU A 158 1.76 -23.50 -20.53
N PHE A 159 1.23 -24.72 -20.58
CA PHE A 159 1.92 -25.87 -21.14
C PHE A 159 2.25 -25.67 -22.63
N GLU A 160 1.26 -25.29 -23.45
CA GLU A 160 1.43 -25.02 -24.88
C GLU A 160 2.44 -23.90 -25.16
N LYS A 161 2.56 -22.92 -24.26
CA LYS A 161 3.51 -21.81 -24.36
C LYS A 161 4.87 -22.09 -23.74
N ASN A 162 5.09 -23.28 -23.19
CA ASN A 162 6.30 -23.66 -22.44
C ASN A 162 6.59 -22.76 -21.22
N LEU A 163 5.53 -22.27 -20.56
CA LEU A 163 5.60 -21.35 -19.42
C LEU A 163 5.26 -22.01 -18.08
N SER A 164 5.02 -23.32 -18.04
CA SER A 164 4.63 -24.02 -16.81
C SER A 164 5.66 -23.89 -15.68
N HIS A 165 6.94 -23.72 -15.99
CA HIS A 165 8.01 -23.53 -15.01
C HIS A 165 7.83 -22.24 -14.18
N LEU A 166 7.34 -21.16 -14.80
CA LEU A 166 7.07 -19.89 -14.12
C LEU A 166 5.98 -20.02 -13.05
N TRP A 167 5.07 -21.00 -13.19
CA TRP A 167 4.05 -21.23 -12.19
C TRP A 167 4.62 -21.75 -10.86
N ASN A 168 5.77 -22.44 -10.90
CA ASN A 168 6.43 -22.87 -9.68
C ASN A 168 6.94 -21.67 -8.88
N GLU A 169 7.44 -20.63 -9.56
CA GLU A 169 7.87 -19.37 -8.91
C GLU A 169 6.68 -18.62 -8.29
N VAL A 170 5.52 -18.59 -8.96
CA VAL A 170 4.30 -17.97 -8.40
C VAL A 170 3.97 -18.55 -7.04
N ARG A 171 4.08 -19.87 -6.89
CA ARG A 171 3.73 -20.55 -5.63
C ARG A 171 4.61 -20.14 -4.45
N GLU A 172 5.84 -19.66 -4.71
CA GLU A 172 6.72 -19.13 -3.66
C GLU A 172 6.24 -17.77 -3.14
N TYR A 173 5.52 -17.01 -3.97
CA TYR A 173 5.04 -15.66 -3.65
C TYR A 173 3.59 -15.61 -3.17
N VAL A 174 2.77 -16.61 -3.52
CA VAL A 174 1.35 -16.67 -3.13
C VAL A 174 1.19 -16.51 -1.62
N LYS A 175 0.22 -15.68 -1.21
CA LYS A 175 -0.07 -15.28 0.18
C LYS A 175 0.97 -14.38 0.85
N THR A 176 2.03 -13.96 0.16
CA THR A 176 2.89 -12.87 0.66
C THR A 176 2.19 -11.51 0.47
N PRO A 177 2.33 -10.56 1.41
CA PRO A 177 1.77 -9.21 1.26
C PRO A 177 2.22 -8.51 -0.02
N GLU A 178 3.49 -8.64 -0.39
CA GLU A 178 4.08 -8.11 -1.62
C GLU A 178 3.32 -8.61 -2.85
N TRP A 179 3.10 -9.93 -2.94
CA TRP A 179 2.42 -10.54 -4.07
C TRP A 179 0.97 -10.12 -4.19
N GLU A 180 0.25 -10.04 -3.08
CA GLU A 180 -1.13 -9.56 -3.03
C GLU A 180 -1.23 -8.11 -3.55
N VAL A 181 -0.32 -7.24 -3.12
CA VAL A 181 -0.26 -5.85 -3.62
C VAL A 181 0.08 -5.82 -5.11
N MET A 182 1.09 -6.59 -5.55
CA MET A 182 1.50 -6.61 -6.96
C MET A 182 0.40 -7.15 -7.87
N CYS A 183 -0.33 -8.19 -7.46
CA CYS A 183 -1.52 -8.67 -8.17
C CYS A 183 -2.64 -7.63 -8.23
N TYR A 184 -2.81 -6.84 -7.15
CA TYR A 184 -3.80 -5.77 -7.10
C TYR A 184 -3.47 -4.62 -8.06
N VAL A 185 -2.19 -4.19 -8.13
CA VAL A 185 -1.77 -3.05 -8.97
C VAL A 185 -1.43 -3.42 -10.41
N ALA A 186 -1.28 -4.72 -10.72
CA ALA A 186 -1.03 -5.19 -12.08
C ALA A 186 -2.16 -4.81 -13.05
N GLN A 187 -1.83 -4.69 -14.33
CA GLN A 187 -2.78 -4.44 -15.43
C GLN A 187 -3.63 -5.68 -15.75
#